data_AF-A0AAU4A6Z2-F1
#
_entry.id   AF-A0AAU4A6Z2-F1
#
_cell.length_a   1.000
_cell.length_b   1.000
_cell.length_c   1.000
_cell.angle_alpha   90.00
_cell.angle_beta   90.00
_cell.angle_gamma   90.00
#
_symmetry.space_group_name_H-M   'P 1'
#
loop_
_entity.id
_entity.type
_entity.pdbx_description
1 polymer ?
#
loop_
_entity_poly.entity_id
_entity_poly.type
_entity_poly.pdbx_seq_one_letter_code
_entity_poly.pdbx_strand_id
1 'polypeptide(L)'
;MPDDVFGTPKPQSERPNRKRQLTDQDQRSTTERVRDCLDYPLLYEMAELLPPPNVVGCPREYPGIVYLIMAALTPVTKSKRSTTGLLASPQDWRSVRASIRRHLGRRAAAALPLTAPSRGQYQDALNNLLVPAADALEEAFRGYAAQQALSQGLFPSDAPKVWSRPERRQLLVGDATVPKAPSKARAEEIADEDTGLMRNHRVDPAARIYYENGEKEKKRVRGTKWFFASGRDTGYWTRVILSFAHVAGGEYEDEAAVAVRQFHMLKDALPHCMGVVYDGAFRGVHRDALARTGLLAINKQHGSVAPVFYERISPCRSGHELWCDQGRIAESIRIDDGTRILEPLPILKLEHRAGAAKSRWYHVLKIPCRHGDHGYRVPVGITTTPADRTLRSVDTGKRIKSDSERGFHRAEYLQQIPEASLTHQLLYPYRADSESVHSQFDQSLWNRRMIAYGVERQKIFVLGFALSQNATSHQIHLAAARSNAQQVLRIA
;
A
#
# COMPACT_ATOMS: atom_id res chain seq x y z
N MET A 1 4.08 -31.05 8.31
CA MET A 1 5.30 -31.28 7.50
C MET A 1 6.49 -30.62 8.19
N PRO A 2 7.30 -31.36 8.97
CA PRO A 2 8.45 -30.82 9.70
C PRO A 2 9.53 -30.21 8.77
N ASP A 3 9.71 -30.80 7.59
CA ASP A 3 10.74 -30.43 6.61
C ASP A 3 10.34 -29.23 5.71
N ASP A 4 9.16 -28.64 5.90
CA ASP A 4 8.68 -27.53 5.06
C ASP A 4 9.31 -26.20 5.52
N VAL A 5 10.01 -25.51 4.60
CA VAL A 5 10.67 -24.22 4.87
C VAL A 5 9.71 -23.14 5.35
N PHE A 6 8.44 -23.21 4.90
CA PHE A 6 7.39 -22.27 5.30
C PHE A 6 6.68 -22.67 6.58
N GLY A 7 6.97 -23.86 7.12
CA GLY A 7 6.42 -24.37 8.38
C GLY A 7 4.95 -24.78 8.30
N THR A 8 4.52 -25.54 9.32
CA THR A 8 3.13 -26.02 9.43
C THR A 8 2.24 -24.95 10.09
N PRO A 9 1.10 -24.57 9.48
CA PRO A 9 0.23 -23.55 10.03
C PRO A 9 -0.32 -23.96 11.41
N LYS A 10 -0.44 -23.00 12.31
CA LYS A 10 -1.00 -23.21 13.65
C LYS A 10 -2.53 -23.14 13.63
N PRO A 11 -3.22 -23.98 14.45
CA PRO A 11 -4.67 -23.90 14.63
C PRO A 11 -5.07 -22.53 15.19
N GLN A 12 -6.33 -22.15 15.00
CA GLN A 12 -6.82 -20.80 15.31
C GLN A 12 -6.63 -20.41 16.79
N SER A 13 -6.78 -21.36 17.71
CA SER A 13 -6.60 -21.19 19.16
C SER A 13 -5.17 -20.85 19.56
N GLU A 14 -4.17 -21.25 18.77
CA GLU A 14 -2.75 -21.03 19.04
C GLU A 14 -2.17 -19.82 18.29
N ARG A 15 -3.03 -19.08 17.57
CA ARG A 15 -2.58 -17.91 16.82
C ARG A 15 -2.34 -16.76 17.79
N PRO A 16 -1.17 -16.11 17.75
CA PRO A 16 -0.93 -14.95 18.60
C PRO A 16 -1.95 -13.85 18.28
N ASN A 17 -2.51 -13.24 19.33
CA ASN A 17 -3.35 -12.06 19.18
C ASN A 17 -2.46 -10.89 18.72
N ARG A 18 -2.71 -10.39 17.51
CA ARG A 18 -1.82 -9.44 16.84
C ARG A 18 -2.39 -8.03 16.73
N LYS A 19 -3.58 -7.79 17.29
CA LYS A 19 -4.04 -6.42 17.52
C LYS A 19 -3.19 -5.82 18.63
N ARG A 20 -2.12 -5.10 18.26
CA ARG A 20 -1.41 -4.24 19.21
C ARG A 20 -2.41 -3.19 19.71
N GLN A 21 -2.69 -3.19 21.01
CA GLN A 21 -3.45 -2.10 21.62
C GLN A 21 -2.62 -0.82 21.56
N LEU A 22 -3.29 0.28 21.24
CA LEU A 22 -2.68 1.60 21.31
C LEU A 22 -2.37 1.87 22.79
N THR A 23 -1.11 2.12 23.11
CA THR A 23 -0.74 2.51 24.48
C THR A 23 -0.85 4.03 24.62
N ASP A 24 -0.91 4.53 25.86
CA ASP A 24 -0.92 5.98 26.10
C ASP A 24 0.35 6.67 25.58
N GLN A 25 1.48 5.95 25.57
CA GLN A 25 2.74 6.44 24.99
C GLN A 25 2.70 6.54 23.45
N ASP A 26 1.79 5.82 22.80
CA ASP A 26 1.57 5.91 21.36
C ASP A 26 0.59 7.06 21.01
N GLN A 27 -0.05 7.71 21.98
CA GLN A 27 -0.95 8.83 21.71
C GLN A 27 -0.17 10.07 21.24
N ARG A 28 -0.66 10.70 20.18
CA ARG A 28 -0.13 11.96 19.64
C ARG A 28 -1.29 12.96 19.61
N SER A 29 -1.22 14.01 20.41
CA SER A 29 -2.24 15.06 20.49
C SER A 29 -2.35 15.84 19.17
N THR A 30 -3.48 16.52 18.97
CA THR A 30 -3.66 17.43 17.82
C THR A 30 -2.54 18.48 17.75
N THR A 31 -2.16 19.05 18.89
CA THR A 31 -1.11 20.08 18.97
C THR A 31 0.27 19.54 18.57
N GLU A 32 0.60 18.32 18.98
CA GLU A 32 1.85 17.66 18.56
C GLU A 32 1.82 17.38 17.06
N ARG A 33 0.73 16.85 16.53
CA ARG A 33 0.60 16.60 15.08
C ARG A 33 0.67 17.88 14.24
N VAL A 34 0.13 18.98 14.75
CA VAL A 34 0.28 20.31 14.12
C VAL A 34 1.75 20.69 14.07
N ARG A 35 2.49 20.58 15.19
CA ARG A 35 3.92 20.85 15.24
C ARG A 35 4.69 19.95 14.28
N ASP A 36 4.34 18.67 14.22
CA ASP A 36 4.98 17.71 13.34
C ASP A 36 4.87 18.13 11.87
N CYS A 37 3.67 18.55 11.43
CA CYS A 37 3.48 19.12 10.10
C CYS A 37 4.30 20.39 9.89
N LEU A 38 4.30 21.33 10.84
CA LEU A 38 5.02 22.60 10.70
C LEU A 38 6.53 22.40 10.55
N ASP A 39 7.11 21.36 11.15
CA ASP A 39 8.54 21.07 11.12
C ASP A 39 8.90 19.99 10.07
N TYR A 40 7.98 19.67 9.14
CA TYR A 40 8.21 18.65 8.12
C TYR A 40 8.89 19.25 6.86
N PRO A 41 10.16 18.87 6.55
CA PRO A 41 10.95 19.54 5.50
C PRO A 41 10.31 19.53 4.12
N LEU A 42 9.67 18.42 3.74
CA LEU A 42 9.04 18.26 2.44
C LEU A 42 8.00 19.35 2.12
N LEU A 43 7.28 19.89 3.11
CA LEU A 43 6.32 20.97 2.83
C LEU A 43 7.01 22.20 2.24
N TYR A 44 8.21 22.50 2.73
CA TYR A 44 9.02 23.64 2.29
C TYR A 44 9.63 23.39 0.92
N GLU A 45 10.13 22.18 0.67
CA GLU A 45 10.63 21.78 -0.66
C GLU A 45 9.50 21.81 -1.71
N MET A 46 8.32 21.30 -1.38
CA MET A 46 7.15 21.34 -2.27
C MET A 46 6.66 22.76 -2.55
N ALA A 47 6.90 23.71 -1.64
CA ALA A 47 6.50 25.09 -1.85
C ALA A 47 7.27 25.76 -3.00
N GLU A 48 8.50 25.32 -3.27
CA GLU A 48 9.33 25.81 -4.39
C GLU A 48 8.79 25.34 -5.76
N LEU A 49 7.97 24.29 -5.79
CA LEU A 49 7.30 23.82 -7.01
C LEU A 49 6.08 24.66 -7.37
N LEU A 50 5.64 25.53 -6.46
CA LEU A 50 4.48 26.38 -6.67
C LEU A 50 4.90 27.70 -7.33
N PRO A 51 4.16 28.19 -8.34
CA PRO A 51 4.47 29.46 -8.96
C PRO A 51 4.50 30.59 -7.91
N PRO A 52 5.40 31.58 -8.05
CA PRO A 52 5.47 32.73 -7.15
C PRO A 52 4.19 33.58 -7.24
N PRO A 53 3.91 34.46 -6.27
CA PRO A 53 2.82 35.42 -6.38
C PRO A 53 2.95 36.27 -7.66
N ASN A 54 1.85 36.46 -8.39
CA ASN A 54 1.84 37.35 -9.56
C ASN A 54 2.21 38.78 -9.12
N VAL A 55 3.02 39.47 -9.92
CA VAL A 55 3.42 40.87 -9.67
C VAL A 55 2.35 41.86 -10.15
N VAL A 56 1.46 41.41 -11.04
CA VAL A 56 0.42 42.24 -11.67
C VAL A 56 -0.96 41.65 -11.36
N GLY A 57 -1.96 42.52 -11.19
CA GLY A 57 -3.34 42.14 -10.87
C GLY A 57 -3.61 42.11 -9.36
N CYS A 58 -4.35 41.10 -8.89
CA CYS A 58 -4.57 40.86 -7.46
C CYS A 58 -3.51 39.86 -6.97
N PRO A 59 -2.36 40.32 -6.43
CA PRO A 59 -1.32 39.42 -5.96
C PRO A 59 -1.83 38.58 -4.79
N ARG A 60 -1.39 37.32 -4.73
CA ARG A 60 -1.68 36.47 -3.58
C ARG A 60 -0.94 36.99 -2.36
N GLU A 61 -1.69 37.20 -1.29
CA GLU A 61 -1.17 37.78 -0.03
C GLU A 61 -0.20 36.83 0.71
N TYR A 62 -0.39 35.52 0.57
CA TYR A 62 0.43 34.50 1.26
C TYR A 62 1.23 33.65 0.27
N PRO A 63 2.45 33.24 0.64
CA PRO A 63 3.27 32.33 -0.17
C PRO A 63 2.68 30.90 -0.19
N GLY A 64 3.05 30.12 -1.21
CA GLY A 64 2.53 28.77 -1.43
C GLY A 64 2.66 27.82 -0.23
N ILE A 65 3.76 27.93 0.52
CA ILE A 65 4.01 27.15 1.75
C ILE A 65 2.87 27.25 2.77
N VAL A 66 2.25 28.43 2.93
CA VAL A 66 1.16 28.61 3.89
C VAL A 66 -0.05 27.75 3.49
N TYR A 67 -0.36 27.67 2.20
CA TYR A 67 -1.47 26.86 1.71
C TYR A 67 -1.16 25.36 1.74
N LEU A 68 0.10 24.96 1.54
CA LEU A 68 0.53 23.56 1.75
C LEU A 68 0.44 23.15 3.22
N ILE A 69 0.85 24.02 4.15
CA ILE A 69 0.65 23.80 5.59
C ILE A 69 -0.85 23.63 5.89
N MET A 70 -1.71 24.51 5.38
CA MET A 70 -3.15 24.38 5.57
C MET A 70 -3.70 23.06 4.99
N ALA A 71 -3.20 22.60 3.85
CA ALA A 71 -3.57 21.30 3.26
C ALA A 71 -3.16 20.14 4.18
N ALA A 72 -1.94 20.14 4.70
CA ALA A 72 -1.46 19.10 5.63
C ALA A 72 -2.13 19.14 7.01
N LEU A 73 -2.53 20.32 7.50
CA LEU A 73 -3.24 20.46 8.78
C LEU A 73 -4.73 20.08 8.68
N THR A 74 -5.33 20.16 7.50
CA THR A 74 -6.77 19.88 7.34
C THR A 74 -7.20 18.46 7.75
N PRO A 75 -6.46 17.39 7.41
CA PRO A 75 -6.72 16.05 7.94
C PRO A 75 -6.51 15.94 9.46
N VAL A 76 -5.64 16.76 10.05
CA VAL A 76 -5.38 16.77 11.50
C VAL A 76 -6.55 17.42 12.26
N THR A 77 -7.08 18.52 11.74
CA THR A 77 -8.21 19.28 12.31
C THR A 77 -9.58 18.81 11.79
N LYS A 78 -9.59 17.84 10.88
CA LYS A 78 -10.75 17.20 10.24
C LYS A 78 -11.57 18.08 9.28
N SER A 79 -11.33 19.39 9.21
CA SER A 79 -12.06 20.27 8.30
C SER A 79 -11.32 21.56 7.99
N LYS A 80 -11.57 22.13 6.80
CA LYS A 80 -11.02 23.44 6.40
C LYS A 80 -11.39 24.55 7.39
N ARG A 81 -12.63 24.51 7.92
CA ARG A 81 -13.12 25.49 8.91
C ARG A 81 -12.35 25.38 10.22
N SER A 82 -12.09 24.17 10.69
CA SER A 82 -11.31 23.95 11.91
C SER A 82 -9.84 24.35 11.71
N THR A 83 -9.24 24.06 10.56
CA THR A 83 -7.88 24.55 10.22
C THR A 83 -7.80 26.07 10.29
N THR A 84 -8.74 26.78 9.64
CA THR A 84 -8.75 28.24 9.67
C THR A 84 -9.02 28.78 11.07
N GLY A 85 -9.89 28.12 11.84
CA GLY A 85 -10.17 28.50 13.23
C GLY A 85 -8.95 28.32 14.13
N LEU A 86 -8.22 27.21 13.97
CA LEU A 86 -6.94 26.98 14.65
C LEU A 86 -5.94 28.09 14.28
N LEU A 87 -5.74 28.37 13.00
CA LEU A 87 -4.76 29.37 12.57
C LEU A 87 -5.17 30.82 12.87
N ALA A 88 -6.45 31.10 13.11
CA ALA A 88 -6.91 32.42 13.55
C ALA A 88 -6.42 32.78 14.97
N SER A 89 -6.02 31.79 15.77
CA SER A 89 -5.36 32.01 17.07
C SER A 89 -4.00 32.68 16.87
N PRO A 90 -3.73 33.82 17.52
CA PRO A 90 -2.43 34.48 17.44
C PRO A 90 -1.27 33.61 17.92
N GLN A 91 -1.50 32.63 18.79
CA GLN A 91 -0.48 31.70 19.25
C GLN A 91 -0.12 30.67 18.18
N ASP A 92 -1.12 30.10 17.51
CA ASP A 92 -0.91 29.11 16.46
C ASP A 92 -0.31 29.76 15.20
N TRP A 93 -0.80 30.95 14.83
CA TRP A 93 -0.19 31.71 13.73
C TRP A 93 1.26 32.11 14.00
N ARG A 94 1.59 32.51 15.24
CA ARG A 94 2.98 32.73 15.65
C ARG A 94 3.83 31.48 15.49
N SER A 95 3.27 30.30 15.75
CA SER A 95 3.97 29.02 15.57
C SER A 95 4.25 28.73 14.09
N VAL A 96 3.30 29.01 13.19
CA VAL A 96 3.52 28.94 11.73
C VAL A 96 4.63 29.88 11.30
N ARG A 97 4.57 31.16 11.70
CA ARG A 97 5.60 32.16 11.36
C ARG A 97 6.97 31.79 11.93
N ALA A 98 7.02 31.22 13.13
CA ALA A 98 8.24 30.73 13.74
C ALA A 98 8.83 29.54 12.96
N SER A 99 7.99 28.63 12.47
CA SER A 99 8.48 27.52 11.65
C SER A 99 8.99 27.99 10.29
N ILE A 100 8.24 28.87 9.61
CA ILE A 100 8.71 29.50 8.37
C ILE A 100 10.03 30.25 8.59
N ARG A 101 10.22 30.90 9.75
CA ARG A 101 11.50 31.52 10.10
C ARG A 101 12.64 30.51 10.20
N ARG A 102 12.39 29.33 10.78
CA ARG A 102 13.39 28.27 10.92
C ARG A 102 13.81 27.70 9.57
N HIS A 103 12.86 27.46 8.68
CA HIS A 103 13.10 26.76 7.41
C HIS A 103 13.46 27.71 6.25
N LEU A 104 12.82 28.88 6.16
CA LEU A 104 12.98 29.84 5.04
C LEU A 104 13.65 31.16 5.48
N GLY A 105 14.03 31.29 6.75
CA GLY A 105 14.75 32.43 7.28
C GLY A 105 13.88 33.62 7.71
N ARG A 106 14.54 34.62 8.30
CA ARG A 106 13.87 35.79 8.94
C ARG A 106 13.06 36.62 7.95
N ARG A 107 13.57 36.83 6.73
CA ARG A 107 12.92 37.66 5.72
C ARG A 107 11.59 37.07 5.25
N ALA A 108 11.54 35.77 4.97
CA ALA A 108 10.32 35.08 4.58
C ALA A 108 9.24 35.17 5.67
N ALA A 109 9.61 34.95 6.94
CA ALA A 109 8.67 35.06 8.06
C ALA A 109 8.19 36.50 8.35
N ALA A 110 9.03 37.49 8.08
CA ALA A 110 8.69 38.91 8.24
C ALA A 110 7.71 39.39 7.16
N ALA A 111 7.77 38.81 5.95
CA ALA A 111 6.86 39.13 4.85
C ALA A 111 5.43 38.59 5.04
N LEU A 112 5.22 37.68 6.00
CA LEU A 112 3.89 37.16 6.29
C LEU A 112 3.01 38.18 7.02
N PRO A 113 1.72 38.31 6.64
CA PRO A 113 0.75 39.10 7.38
C PRO A 113 0.65 38.73 8.86
N LEU A 114 0.17 39.67 9.67
CA LEU A 114 -0.05 39.46 11.11
C LEU A 114 -1.21 38.49 11.38
N THR A 115 -2.13 38.35 10.43
CA THR A 115 -3.28 37.44 10.49
C THR A 115 -3.05 36.24 9.59
N ALA A 116 -3.69 35.12 9.90
CA ALA A 116 -3.68 33.92 9.06
C ALA A 116 -4.65 34.05 7.87
N PRO A 117 -4.47 33.24 6.80
CA PRO A 117 -5.39 33.23 5.68
C PRO A 117 -6.82 32.83 6.10
N SER A 118 -7.78 33.49 5.48
CA SER A 118 -9.19 33.12 5.57
C SER A 118 -9.50 31.81 4.83
N ARG A 119 -10.67 31.22 5.11
CA ARG A 119 -11.17 30.07 4.35
C ARG A 119 -11.36 30.38 2.87
N GLY A 120 -11.78 31.60 2.54
CA GLY A 120 -11.95 32.05 1.15
C GLY A 120 -10.63 32.04 0.40
N GLN A 121 -9.59 32.62 1.00
CA GLN A 121 -8.23 32.64 0.44
C GLN A 121 -7.66 31.23 0.26
N TYR A 122 -7.86 30.33 1.24
CA TYR A 122 -7.45 28.93 1.06
C TYR A 122 -8.23 28.22 -0.05
N GLN A 123 -9.53 28.49 -0.19
CA GLN A 123 -10.34 27.87 -1.24
C GLN A 123 -9.97 28.38 -2.64
N ASP A 124 -9.58 29.65 -2.75
CA ASP A 124 -9.03 30.24 -3.98
C ASP A 124 -7.68 29.59 -4.33
N ALA A 125 -6.72 29.59 -3.38
CA ALA A 125 -5.43 28.95 -3.56
C ALA A 125 -5.54 27.45 -3.86
N LEU A 126 -6.48 26.73 -3.24
CA LEU A 126 -6.72 25.32 -3.57
C LEU A 126 -7.04 25.14 -5.06
N ASN A 127 -7.89 26.00 -5.62
CA ASN A 127 -8.34 25.87 -7.02
C ASN A 127 -7.30 26.38 -8.02
N ASN A 128 -6.61 27.48 -7.68
CA ASN A 128 -5.81 28.23 -8.63
C ASN A 128 -4.29 28.02 -8.42
N LEU A 129 -3.89 27.35 -7.35
CA LEU A 129 -2.49 27.06 -7.04
C LEU A 129 -2.24 25.56 -6.81
N LEU A 130 -2.93 24.96 -5.85
CA LEU A 130 -2.59 23.60 -5.42
C LEU A 130 -3.08 22.55 -6.41
N VAL A 131 -4.33 22.63 -6.86
CA VAL A 131 -4.89 21.70 -7.87
C VAL A 131 -4.08 21.72 -9.18
N PRO A 132 -3.75 22.88 -9.78
CA PRO A 132 -2.93 22.92 -10.99
C PRO A 132 -1.54 22.29 -10.81
N ALA A 133 -1.00 22.27 -9.59
CA ALA A 133 0.29 21.68 -9.27
C ALA A 133 0.19 20.24 -8.71
N ALA A 134 -1.00 19.64 -8.66
CA ALA A 134 -1.25 18.41 -7.91
C ALA A 134 -0.34 17.24 -8.31
N ASP A 135 -0.05 17.08 -9.61
CA ASP A 135 0.81 16.02 -10.12
C ASP A 135 2.28 16.22 -9.73
N ALA A 136 2.81 17.44 -9.88
CA ALA A 136 4.16 17.77 -9.47
C ALA A 136 4.36 17.61 -7.96
N LEU A 137 3.35 18.01 -7.18
CA LEU A 137 3.33 17.84 -5.72
C LEU A 137 3.28 16.37 -5.32
N GLU A 138 2.47 15.55 -6.00
CA GLU A 138 2.41 14.10 -5.76
C GLU A 138 3.75 13.42 -6.08
N GLU A 139 4.39 13.80 -7.19
CA GLU A 139 5.67 13.21 -7.58
C GLU A 139 6.78 13.56 -6.57
N ALA A 140 6.87 14.81 -6.14
CA ALA A 140 7.77 15.23 -5.08
C ALA A 140 7.50 14.48 -3.76
N PHE A 141 6.23 14.28 -3.43
CA PHE A 141 5.85 13.48 -2.27
C PHE A 141 6.35 12.04 -2.37
N ARG A 142 6.17 11.37 -3.50
CA ARG A 142 6.61 9.96 -3.69
C ARG A 142 8.12 9.83 -3.56
N GLY A 143 8.88 10.73 -4.21
CA GLY A 143 10.34 10.74 -4.14
C GLY A 143 10.84 10.92 -2.71
N TYR A 144 10.32 11.92 -2.00
CA TYR A 144 10.71 12.16 -0.61
C TYR A 144 10.25 11.05 0.34
N ALA A 145 9.04 10.52 0.16
CA ALA A 145 8.52 9.44 1.00
C ALA A 145 9.38 8.17 0.89
N ALA A 146 9.87 7.84 -0.30
CA ALA A 146 10.82 6.74 -0.49
C ALA A 146 12.13 7.00 0.26
N GLN A 147 12.69 8.21 0.15
CA GLN A 147 13.92 8.58 0.87
C GLN A 147 13.72 8.55 2.39
N GLN A 148 12.60 9.08 2.89
CA GLN A 148 12.24 9.02 4.30
C GLN A 148 12.10 7.56 4.77
N ALA A 149 11.45 6.69 4.01
CA ALA A 149 11.32 5.28 4.38
C ALA A 149 12.69 4.62 4.56
N LEU A 150 13.62 4.85 3.62
CA LEU A 150 14.99 4.33 3.70
C LEU A 150 15.74 4.89 4.91
N SER A 151 15.66 6.20 5.17
CA SER A 151 16.32 6.82 6.33
C SER A 151 15.76 6.33 7.66
N GLN A 152 14.47 5.97 7.69
CA GLN A 152 13.83 5.35 8.85
C GLN A 152 14.11 3.85 9.01
N GLY A 153 14.96 3.26 8.15
CA GLY A 153 15.35 1.86 8.23
C GLY A 153 14.34 0.88 7.62
N LEU A 154 13.39 1.37 6.80
CA LEU A 154 12.54 0.52 5.97
C LEU A 154 13.28 0.14 4.69
N PHE A 155 13.01 -1.06 4.19
CA PHE A 155 13.68 -1.64 3.01
C PHE A 155 15.21 -1.60 3.08
N PRO A 156 15.82 -2.04 4.21
CA PRO A 156 17.26 -1.98 4.41
C PRO A 156 18.03 -2.76 3.33
N SER A 157 19.14 -2.19 2.87
CA SER A 157 19.98 -2.77 1.82
C SER A 157 20.87 -3.90 2.32
N ASP A 158 21.23 -3.85 3.60
CA ASP A 158 22.13 -4.74 4.33
C ASP A 158 21.41 -5.91 5.04
N ALA A 159 20.09 -5.82 5.22
CA ALA A 159 19.35 -6.89 5.85
C ALA A 159 19.33 -8.17 4.98
N PRO A 160 19.48 -9.36 5.59
CA PRO A 160 19.37 -10.63 4.88
C PRO A 160 18.04 -10.77 4.13
N LYS A 161 18.10 -11.17 2.87
CA LYS A 161 16.91 -11.46 2.05
C LYS A 161 16.49 -12.92 2.20
N VAL A 162 15.74 -13.21 3.25
CA VAL A 162 15.18 -14.54 3.50
C VAL A 162 13.80 -14.65 2.85
N TRP A 163 13.74 -15.07 1.57
CA TRP A 163 12.49 -15.10 0.78
C TRP A 163 11.37 -15.96 1.39
N SER A 164 11.72 -16.96 2.19
CA SER A 164 10.75 -17.81 2.89
C SER A 164 10.17 -17.18 4.16
N ARG A 165 10.78 -16.10 4.67
CA ARG A 165 10.40 -15.40 5.90
C ARG A 165 10.83 -13.92 5.86
N PRO A 166 10.35 -13.12 4.88
CA PRO A 166 10.68 -11.71 4.81
C PRO A 166 10.24 -10.97 6.08
N GLU A 167 11.02 -9.99 6.51
CA GLU A 167 10.68 -9.12 7.62
C GLU A 167 9.60 -8.11 7.22
N ARG A 168 8.79 -7.64 8.17
CA ARG A 168 7.73 -6.65 7.91
C ARG A 168 8.27 -5.39 7.22
N ARG A 169 9.40 -4.87 7.70
CA ARG A 169 10.07 -3.68 7.14
C ARG A 169 10.63 -3.86 5.73
N GLN A 170 10.67 -5.09 5.20
CA GLN A 170 11.08 -5.41 3.82
C GLN A 170 9.87 -5.55 2.87
N LEU A 171 8.65 -5.39 3.38
CA LEU A 171 7.41 -5.59 2.63
C LEU A 171 6.62 -4.28 2.51
N LEU A 172 6.02 -4.09 1.34
CA LEU A 172 5.00 -3.08 1.11
C LEU A 172 3.64 -3.65 1.48
N VAL A 173 2.75 -2.79 1.99
CA VAL A 173 1.35 -3.13 2.22
C VAL A 173 0.49 -2.10 1.52
N GLY A 174 -0.52 -2.55 0.79
CA GLY A 174 -1.47 -1.64 0.13
C GLY A 174 -2.90 -2.17 0.13
N ASP A 175 -3.84 -1.26 -0.09
CA ASP A 175 -5.26 -1.54 -0.30
C ASP A 175 -5.98 -0.25 -0.73
N ALA A 176 -7.16 -0.39 -1.32
CA ALA A 176 -8.02 0.75 -1.66
C ALA A 176 -9.21 0.91 -0.70
N THR A 177 -9.61 2.15 -0.48
CA THR A 177 -10.79 2.50 0.34
C THR A 177 -11.68 3.49 -0.39
N VAL A 178 -12.96 3.54 -0.01
CA VAL A 178 -13.96 4.43 -0.60
C VAL A 178 -14.46 5.42 0.47
N PRO A 179 -13.78 6.58 0.66
CA PRO A 179 -14.35 7.66 1.45
C PRO A 179 -15.73 8.07 0.91
N LYS A 180 -16.72 8.14 1.80
CA LYS A 180 -18.07 8.57 1.45
C LYS A 180 -18.04 9.98 0.85
N ALA A 181 -18.90 10.20 -0.15
CA ALA A 181 -19.06 11.50 -0.78
C ALA A 181 -19.34 12.62 0.25
N PRO A 182 -18.89 13.87 -0.02
CA PRO A 182 -19.10 15.01 0.87
C PRO A 182 -20.57 15.24 1.26
N SER A 183 -21.48 15.01 0.31
CA SER A 183 -22.92 15.09 0.51
C SER A 183 -23.61 13.75 0.23
N LYS A 184 -24.81 13.58 0.80
CA LYS A 184 -25.70 12.45 0.45
C LYS A 184 -26.47 12.71 -0.87
N ALA A 185 -26.53 13.96 -1.31
CA ALA A 185 -27.27 14.39 -2.47
C ALA A 185 -26.79 13.69 -3.75
N ARG A 186 -27.76 13.29 -4.57
CA ARG A 186 -27.55 12.61 -5.86
C ARG A 186 -28.06 13.44 -7.04
N ALA A 187 -28.98 14.37 -6.80
CA ALA A 187 -29.44 15.36 -7.74
C ALA A 187 -29.15 16.75 -7.17
N GLU A 188 -28.94 17.72 -8.06
CA GLU A 188 -28.71 19.11 -7.69
C GLU A 188 -29.98 19.78 -7.19
N GLU A 189 -31.14 19.33 -7.68
CA GLU A 189 -32.44 19.83 -7.28
C GLU A 189 -33.28 18.68 -6.74
N ILE A 190 -33.79 18.84 -5.52
CA ILE A 190 -34.68 17.86 -4.88
C ILE A 190 -35.85 18.63 -4.29
N ALA A 191 -37.09 18.24 -4.64
CA ALA A 191 -38.28 18.76 -3.97
C ALA A 191 -38.31 18.25 -2.52
N ASP A 192 -38.48 19.16 -1.57
CA ASP A 192 -38.75 18.80 -0.18
C ASP A 192 -40.13 18.13 -0.10
N GLU A 193 -40.20 16.91 0.46
CA GLU A 193 -41.41 16.08 0.46
C GLU A 193 -42.56 16.71 1.26
N ASP A 194 -42.25 17.50 2.28
CA ASP A 194 -43.25 18.12 3.16
C ASP A 194 -43.75 19.47 2.62
N THR A 195 -42.89 20.24 1.96
CA THR A 195 -43.17 21.62 1.54
C THR A 195 -43.32 21.79 0.03
N GLY A 196 -42.91 20.79 -0.77
CA GLY A 196 -42.88 20.86 -2.24
C GLY A 196 -41.83 21.84 -2.80
N LEU A 197 -41.08 22.53 -1.95
CA LEU A 197 -40.09 23.52 -2.38
C LEU A 197 -38.83 22.84 -2.94
N MET A 198 -38.38 23.30 -4.11
CA MET A 198 -37.13 22.84 -4.71
C MET A 198 -35.94 23.33 -3.90
N ARG A 199 -35.14 22.39 -3.39
CA ARG A 199 -33.88 22.67 -2.68
C ARG A 199 -32.68 22.35 -3.55
N ASN A 200 -31.74 23.30 -3.60
CA ASN A 200 -30.46 23.14 -4.27
C ASN A 200 -29.45 22.42 -3.37
N HIS A 201 -28.87 21.35 -3.89
CA HIS A 201 -27.88 20.53 -3.21
C HIS A 201 -26.61 20.43 -4.04
N ARG A 202 -25.46 20.53 -3.36
CA ARG A 202 -24.18 20.28 -4.02
C ARG A 202 -23.95 18.78 -4.17
N VAL A 203 -23.85 18.31 -5.40
CA VAL A 203 -23.49 16.92 -5.73
C VAL A 203 -21.98 16.82 -5.97
N ASP A 204 -21.37 15.72 -5.52
CA ASP A 204 -19.99 15.41 -5.90
C ASP A 204 -19.98 14.73 -7.27
N PRO A 205 -19.40 15.37 -8.31
CA PRO A 205 -19.39 14.82 -9.67
C PRO A 205 -18.49 13.58 -9.77
N ALA A 206 -17.55 13.40 -8.85
CA ALA A 206 -16.64 12.27 -8.85
C ALA A 206 -17.23 11.02 -8.17
N ALA A 207 -18.30 11.18 -7.39
CA ALA A 207 -18.77 10.11 -6.51
C ALA A 207 -19.59 9.04 -7.24
N ARG A 208 -19.08 7.81 -7.21
CA ARG A 208 -19.68 6.60 -7.80
C ARG A 208 -20.11 5.63 -6.71
N ILE A 209 -20.92 4.62 -7.09
CA ILE A 209 -21.31 3.54 -6.19
C ILE A 209 -20.24 2.44 -6.28
N TYR A 210 -19.74 2.05 -5.12
CA TYR A 210 -18.84 0.92 -4.92
C TYR A 210 -19.49 -0.11 -4.00
N TYR A 211 -19.06 -1.35 -4.13
CA TYR A 211 -19.50 -2.46 -3.28
C TYR A 211 -18.37 -2.84 -2.33
N GLU A 212 -18.63 -2.73 -1.04
CA GLU A 212 -17.74 -3.18 0.04
C GLU A 212 -18.17 -4.58 0.52
N ASN A 213 -17.23 -5.34 1.10
CA ASN A 213 -17.43 -6.64 1.78
C ASN A 213 -17.72 -7.89 0.92
N GLY A 214 -17.08 -8.02 -0.24
CA GLY A 214 -17.07 -9.28 -1.00
C GLY A 214 -18.47 -9.76 -1.43
N GLU A 215 -18.56 -11.02 -1.86
CA GLU A 215 -19.75 -11.54 -2.55
C GLU A 215 -20.97 -11.77 -1.65
N LYS A 216 -20.78 -11.93 -0.34
CA LYS A 216 -21.84 -12.40 0.57
C LYS A 216 -22.74 -11.31 1.13
N GLU A 217 -22.25 -10.08 1.32
CA GLU A 217 -23.06 -8.93 1.76
C GLU A 217 -22.55 -7.63 1.13
N LYS A 218 -23.07 -7.31 -0.05
CA LYS A 218 -22.64 -6.13 -0.82
C LYS A 218 -23.16 -4.84 -0.18
N LYS A 219 -22.38 -4.24 0.72
CA LYS A 219 -22.67 -2.92 1.25
C LYS A 219 -22.36 -1.85 0.20
N ARG A 220 -23.37 -1.07 -0.17
CA ARG A 220 -23.21 0.00 -1.17
C ARG A 220 -22.65 1.26 -0.50
N VAL A 221 -21.52 1.74 -0.98
CA VAL A 221 -20.94 3.01 -0.55
C VAL A 221 -20.80 3.94 -1.76
N ARG A 222 -21.30 5.17 -1.62
CA ARG A 222 -21.15 6.21 -2.64
C ARG A 222 -20.02 7.15 -2.25
N GLY A 223 -19.01 7.27 -3.10
CA GLY A 223 -17.79 8.02 -2.82
C GLY A 223 -16.79 7.97 -3.97
N THR A 224 -15.54 8.28 -3.69
CA THR A 224 -14.40 8.10 -4.61
C THR A 224 -13.47 7.05 -4.04
N LYS A 225 -12.80 6.27 -4.89
CA LYS A 225 -11.96 5.16 -4.43
C LYS A 225 -10.49 5.53 -4.52
N TRP A 226 -9.74 5.30 -3.45
CA TRP A 226 -8.33 5.68 -3.31
C TRP A 226 -7.51 4.51 -2.84
N PHE A 227 -6.50 4.15 -3.61
CA PHE A 227 -5.45 3.21 -3.24
C PHE A 227 -4.40 3.90 -2.39
N PHE A 228 -3.87 3.20 -1.38
CA PHE A 228 -2.69 3.60 -0.61
C PHE A 228 -1.67 2.46 -0.58
N ALA A 229 -0.39 2.80 -0.65
CA ALA A 229 0.73 1.90 -0.38
C ALA A 229 1.62 2.50 0.71
N SER A 230 2.09 1.64 1.63
CA SER A 230 2.95 2.05 2.74
C SER A 230 3.96 0.97 3.12
N GLY A 231 5.07 1.41 3.72
CA GLY A 231 5.99 0.56 4.46
C GLY A 231 5.86 0.81 5.95
N ARG A 232 6.16 -0.19 6.79
CA ARG A 232 6.08 -0.05 8.24
C ARG A 232 7.00 -1.02 8.97
N ASP A 233 7.54 -0.56 10.10
CA ASP A 233 8.18 -1.42 11.10
C ASP A 233 7.21 -1.78 12.26
N THR A 234 7.71 -2.20 13.42
CA THR A 234 6.89 -2.67 14.56
C THR A 234 6.21 -1.54 15.37
N GLY A 235 6.66 -0.29 15.26
CA GLY A 235 6.13 0.88 15.98
C GLY A 235 4.74 1.36 15.51
N TYR A 236 4.00 2.08 16.37
CA TYR A 236 2.66 2.59 16.00
C TYR A 236 2.74 3.62 14.87
N TRP A 237 3.61 4.62 15.03
CA TRP A 237 3.81 5.72 14.10
C TRP A 237 4.98 5.53 13.13
N THR A 238 5.57 4.34 13.02
CA THR A 238 6.71 4.07 12.11
C THR A 238 6.28 3.77 10.67
N ARG A 239 5.02 4.09 10.32
CA ARG A 239 4.51 3.93 8.97
C ARG A 239 4.97 5.10 8.12
N VAL A 240 5.38 4.82 6.89
CA VAL A 240 5.55 5.82 5.85
C VAL A 240 4.59 5.48 4.73
N ILE A 241 3.66 6.38 4.43
CA ILE A 241 2.81 6.30 3.23
C ILE A 241 3.71 6.68 2.05
N LEU A 242 3.80 5.78 1.07
CA LEU A 242 4.76 5.88 -0.04
C LEU A 242 4.08 6.30 -1.34
N SER A 243 2.83 5.89 -1.52
CA SER A 243 2.04 6.27 -2.68
C SER A 243 0.55 6.25 -2.36
N PHE A 244 -0.20 7.02 -3.13
CA PHE A 244 -1.65 6.93 -3.23
C PHE A 244 -2.06 7.10 -4.69
N ALA A 245 -3.24 6.61 -5.06
CA ALA A 245 -3.78 6.78 -6.41
C ALA A 245 -5.30 6.76 -6.40
N HIS A 246 -5.92 7.58 -7.24
CA HIS A 246 -7.35 7.46 -7.50
C HIS A 246 -7.62 6.20 -8.32
N VAL A 247 -8.64 5.45 -7.93
CA VAL A 247 -9.15 4.29 -8.68
C VAL A 247 -10.42 4.75 -9.38
N ALA A 248 -10.31 5.12 -10.66
CA ALA A 248 -11.41 5.73 -11.40
C ALA A 248 -12.61 4.79 -11.57
N GLY A 249 -12.34 3.48 -11.67
CA GLY A 249 -13.34 2.45 -11.95
C GLY A 249 -13.87 2.52 -13.39
N GLY A 250 -14.24 1.38 -13.96
CA GLY A 250 -14.76 1.25 -15.32
C GLY A 250 -14.50 -0.14 -15.89
N GLU A 251 -14.76 -0.34 -17.19
CA GLU A 251 -14.50 -1.62 -17.88
C GLU A 251 -13.00 -1.99 -17.95
N TYR A 252 -12.09 -1.01 -17.83
CA TYR A 252 -10.65 -1.18 -18.13
C TYR A 252 -9.70 -0.97 -16.95
N GLU A 253 -10.16 -0.48 -15.79
CA GLU A 253 -9.27 -0.19 -14.67
C GLU A 253 -9.85 -0.72 -13.35
N ASP A 254 -9.41 -1.93 -13.00
CA ASP A 254 -9.67 -2.52 -11.70
C ASP A 254 -8.64 -2.04 -10.65
N GLU A 255 -9.02 -2.17 -9.38
CA GLU A 255 -8.17 -1.77 -8.25
C GLU A 255 -6.81 -2.49 -8.27
N ALA A 256 -6.81 -3.76 -8.68
CA ALA A 256 -5.62 -4.58 -8.70
C ALA A 256 -4.59 -4.10 -9.74
N ALA A 257 -5.03 -3.64 -10.92
CA ALA A 257 -4.16 -3.02 -11.91
C ALA A 257 -3.54 -1.73 -11.38
N VAL A 258 -4.31 -0.88 -10.70
CA VAL A 258 -3.78 0.33 -10.04
C VAL A 258 -2.72 -0.05 -9.02
N ALA A 259 -3.01 -1.01 -8.14
CA ALA A 259 -2.08 -1.48 -7.12
C ALA A 259 -0.78 -2.03 -7.72
N VAL A 260 -0.86 -2.89 -8.75
CA VAL A 260 0.31 -3.45 -9.44
C VAL A 260 1.18 -2.35 -10.03
N ARG A 261 0.60 -1.35 -10.72
CA ARG A 261 1.38 -0.22 -11.26
C ARG A 261 2.07 0.59 -10.17
N GLN A 262 1.37 0.86 -9.06
CA GLN A 262 1.96 1.58 -7.93
C GLN A 262 3.10 0.78 -7.27
N PHE A 263 2.95 -0.53 -7.11
CA PHE A 263 4.02 -1.38 -6.57
C PHE A 263 5.22 -1.51 -7.51
N HIS A 264 5.02 -1.51 -8.83
CA HIS A 264 6.12 -1.47 -9.80
C HIS A 264 6.93 -0.18 -9.66
N MET A 265 6.26 0.97 -9.68
CA MET A 265 6.92 2.26 -9.50
C MET A 265 7.69 2.32 -8.17
N LEU A 266 7.09 1.82 -7.07
CA LEU A 266 7.76 1.78 -5.77
C LEU A 266 8.95 0.82 -5.73
N LYS A 267 8.92 -0.29 -6.49
CA LYS A 267 10.06 -1.22 -6.57
C LYS A 267 11.29 -0.56 -7.18
N ASP A 268 11.11 0.30 -8.17
CA ASP A 268 12.21 1.03 -8.79
C ASP A 268 12.85 2.02 -7.80
N ALA A 269 12.05 2.71 -6.99
CA ALA A 269 12.52 3.59 -5.93
C ALA A 269 13.06 2.85 -4.69
N LEU A 270 12.62 1.61 -4.45
CA LEU A 270 12.94 0.80 -3.27
C LEU A 270 13.53 -0.56 -3.72
N PRO A 271 14.76 -0.59 -4.25
CA PRO A 271 15.33 -1.77 -4.89
C PRO A 271 15.50 -2.97 -3.93
N HIS A 272 15.53 -2.73 -2.61
CA HIS A 272 15.63 -3.78 -1.60
C HIS A 272 14.28 -4.28 -1.07
N CYS A 273 13.16 -3.70 -1.53
CA CYS A 273 11.83 -4.23 -1.28
C CYS A 273 11.72 -5.67 -1.80
N MET A 274 11.27 -6.58 -0.92
CA MET A 274 11.15 -8.00 -1.18
C MET A 274 9.77 -8.40 -1.68
N GLY A 275 8.72 -7.63 -1.38
CA GLY A 275 7.38 -8.06 -1.74
C GLY A 275 6.29 -7.15 -1.27
N VAL A 276 5.07 -7.58 -1.58
CA VAL A 276 3.84 -6.86 -1.29
C VAL A 276 2.87 -7.77 -0.55
N VAL A 277 2.18 -7.21 0.44
CA VAL A 277 1.03 -7.83 1.09
C VAL A 277 -0.22 -7.11 0.60
N TYR A 278 -1.13 -7.86 -0.01
CA TYR A 278 -2.35 -7.33 -0.61
C TYR A 278 -3.55 -8.23 -0.33
N ASP A 279 -4.76 -7.70 -0.46
CA ASP A 279 -5.97 -8.51 -0.26
C ASP A 279 -6.21 -9.53 -1.39
N GLY A 280 -7.25 -10.34 -1.23
CA GLY A 280 -7.72 -11.35 -2.18
C GLY A 280 -8.14 -10.84 -3.56
N ALA A 281 -8.07 -9.53 -3.84
CA ALA A 281 -8.28 -8.98 -5.19
C ALA A 281 -7.18 -9.40 -6.18
N PHE A 282 -5.99 -9.76 -5.71
CA PHE A 282 -4.92 -10.25 -6.57
C PHE A 282 -5.20 -11.64 -7.14
N ARG A 283 -5.14 -11.75 -8.47
CA ARG A 283 -5.24 -12.97 -9.27
C ARG A 283 -3.88 -13.31 -9.87
N GLY A 284 -3.80 -14.43 -10.58
CA GLY A 284 -2.60 -14.93 -11.21
C GLY A 284 -1.94 -13.91 -12.15
N VAL A 285 -2.72 -13.12 -12.88
CA VAL A 285 -2.19 -12.03 -13.73
C VAL A 285 -1.46 -10.94 -12.93
N HIS A 286 -1.98 -10.59 -11.76
CA HIS A 286 -1.37 -9.58 -10.87
C HIS A 286 -0.12 -10.14 -10.18
N ARG A 287 -0.19 -11.39 -9.71
CA ARG A 287 0.96 -12.10 -9.12
C ARG A 287 2.09 -12.29 -10.13
N ASP A 288 1.76 -12.66 -11.36
CA ASP A 288 2.72 -12.79 -12.46
C ASP A 288 3.47 -11.48 -12.71
N ALA A 289 2.75 -10.37 -12.82
CA ALA A 289 3.35 -9.05 -13.03
C ALA A 289 4.35 -8.70 -11.90
N LEU A 290 3.96 -8.87 -10.64
CA LEU A 290 4.81 -8.59 -9.48
C LEU A 290 6.01 -9.56 -9.39
N ALA A 291 5.79 -10.85 -9.62
CA ALA A 291 6.85 -11.85 -9.56
C ALA A 291 7.91 -11.61 -10.64
N ARG A 292 7.53 -11.12 -11.83
CA ARG A 292 8.46 -10.76 -12.91
C ARG A 292 9.45 -9.67 -12.49
N THR A 293 9.05 -8.71 -11.66
CA THR A 293 9.95 -7.66 -11.13
C THR A 293 10.68 -8.06 -9.85
N GLY A 294 10.54 -9.31 -9.40
CA GLY A 294 11.25 -9.81 -8.23
C GLY A 294 10.58 -9.47 -6.91
N LEU A 295 9.28 -9.17 -6.91
CA LEU A 295 8.47 -9.05 -5.71
C LEU A 295 7.82 -10.38 -5.33
N LEU A 296 7.75 -10.68 -4.03
CA LEU A 296 6.81 -11.65 -3.49
C LEU A 296 5.39 -11.07 -3.54
N ALA A 297 4.42 -11.84 -4.03
CA ALA A 297 3.01 -11.52 -3.89
C ALA A 297 2.40 -12.33 -2.73
N ILE A 298 2.09 -11.65 -1.62
CA ILE A 298 1.51 -12.27 -0.42
C ILE A 298 0.04 -11.88 -0.34
N ASN A 299 -0.82 -12.74 -0.87
CA ASN A 299 -2.28 -12.58 -0.84
C ASN A 299 -2.97 -13.94 -0.66
N LYS A 300 -4.27 -13.94 -0.37
CA LYS A 300 -5.06 -15.18 -0.31
C LYS A 300 -5.19 -15.83 -1.69
N GLN A 301 -5.28 -17.14 -1.71
CA GLN A 301 -5.69 -17.91 -2.87
C GLN A 301 -7.17 -17.64 -3.16
N HIS A 302 -7.50 -17.55 -4.45
CA HIS A 302 -8.88 -17.37 -4.85
C HIS A 302 -9.66 -18.65 -4.52
N GLY A 303 -10.77 -18.53 -3.78
CA GLY A 303 -11.49 -19.68 -3.21
C GLY A 303 -12.12 -20.64 -4.22
N SER A 304 -12.21 -20.25 -5.49
CA SER A 304 -12.78 -21.08 -6.57
C SER A 304 -11.75 -21.91 -7.33
N VAL A 305 -10.48 -21.93 -6.90
CA VAL A 305 -9.41 -22.65 -7.61
C VAL A 305 -9.48 -24.14 -7.29
N ALA A 306 -9.94 -24.95 -8.25
CA ALA A 306 -9.92 -26.40 -8.13
C ALA A 306 -8.50 -26.97 -8.36
N PRO A 307 -8.20 -28.17 -7.84
CA PRO A 307 -6.94 -28.84 -8.13
C PRO A 307 -6.75 -29.11 -9.63
N VAL A 308 -5.53 -28.91 -10.13
CA VAL A 308 -5.21 -29.11 -11.56
C VAL A 308 -3.96 -29.96 -11.71
N PHE A 309 -3.99 -30.91 -12.65
CA PHE A 309 -2.84 -31.73 -12.99
C PHE A 309 -1.67 -30.84 -13.44
N TYR A 310 -0.50 -31.07 -12.86
CA TYR A 310 0.70 -30.30 -13.15
C TYR A 310 1.56 -31.01 -14.21
N GLU A 311 2.13 -32.15 -13.83
CA GLU A 311 2.88 -33.07 -14.69
C GLU A 311 3.08 -34.41 -14.01
N ARG A 312 3.49 -35.43 -14.78
CA ARG A 312 3.96 -36.70 -14.28
C ARG A 312 5.48 -36.74 -14.46
N ILE A 313 6.19 -37.08 -13.40
CA ILE A 313 7.64 -37.27 -13.43
C ILE A 313 7.98 -38.72 -13.11
N SER A 314 9.13 -39.21 -13.59
CA SER A 314 9.57 -40.59 -13.33
C SER A 314 11.03 -40.66 -12.84
N PRO A 315 11.36 -40.01 -11.70
CA PRO A 315 12.67 -40.19 -11.06
C PRO A 315 12.91 -41.61 -10.56
N CYS A 316 11.84 -42.41 -10.39
CA CYS A 316 11.89 -43.82 -10.06
C CYS A 316 10.87 -44.62 -10.90
N ARG A 317 10.89 -45.95 -10.75
CA ARG A 317 9.99 -46.87 -11.47
C ARG A 317 8.50 -46.65 -11.16
N SER A 318 8.16 -46.11 -9.99
CA SER A 318 6.77 -45.89 -9.59
C SER A 318 6.11 -44.72 -10.33
N GLY A 319 6.91 -43.73 -10.76
CA GLY A 319 6.40 -42.46 -11.25
C GLY A 319 5.64 -41.66 -10.18
N HIS A 320 5.57 -40.34 -10.35
CA HIS A 320 4.88 -39.44 -9.42
C HIS A 320 3.97 -38.52 -10.21
N GLU A 321 2.69 -38.49 -9.86
CA GLU A 321 1.70 -37.59 -10.46
C GLU A 321 1.55 -36.34 -9.61
N LEU A 322 2.00 -35.21 -10.13
CA LEU A 322 2.00 -33.93 -9.43
C LEU A 322 0.77 -33.11 -9.82
N TRP A 323 0.18 -32.45 -8.82
CA TRP A 323 -1.00 -31.60 -8.93
C TRP A 323 -0.74 -30.26 -8.27
N CYS A 324 -1.37 -29.21 -8.77
CA CYS A 324 -1.46 -27.93 -8.07
C CYS A 324 -2.71 -27.96 -7.20
N ASP A 325 -2.55 -27.79 -5.89
CA ASP A 325 -3.64 -27.71 -4.93
C ASP A 325 -3.29 -26.69 -3.84
N GLN A 326 -4.28 -25.90 -3.40
CA GLN A 326 -4.13 -24.88 -2.35
C GLN A 326 -2.90 -23.96 -2.50
N GLY A 327 -2.58 -23.57 -3.74
CA GLY A 327 -1.45 -22.66 -4.01
C GLY A 327 -0.07 -23.33 -4.03
N ARG A 328 0.03 -24.67 -3.98
CA ARG A 328 1.30 -25.42 -3.95
C ARG A 328 1.22 -26.73 -4.74
N ILE A 329 2.33 -27.44 -4.84
CA ILE A 329 2.37 -28.78 -5.43
C ILE A 329 1.99 -29.82 -4.39
N ALA A 330 1.15 -30.76 -4.81
CA ALA A 330 0.77 -31.97 -4.10
C ALA A 330 1.04 -33.20 -4.98
N GLU A 331 1.31 -34.34 -4.36
CA GLU A 331 1.35 -35.63 -5.02
C GLU A 331 -0.01 -36.30 -4.93
N SER A 332 -0.45 -36.89 -6.04
CA SER A 332 -1.64 -37.72 -6.07
C SER A 332 -1.31 -39.12 -5.55
N ILE A 333 -1.87 -39.48 -4.40
CA ILE A 333 -1.67 -40.78 -3.77
C ILE A 333 -3.00 -41.53 -3.78
N ARG A 334 -2.94 -42.83 -4.06
CA ARG A 334 -4.07 -43.75 -3.84
C ARG A 334 -3.87 -44.43 -2.51
N ILE A 335 -4.86 -44.31 -1.63
CA ILE A 335 -4.89 -45.04 -0.36
C ILE A 335 -5.57 -46.41 -0.56
N ASP A 336 -5.50 -47.27 0.46
CA ASP A 336 -5.87 -48.69 0.37
C ASP A 336 -7.33 -48.95 -0.06
N ASP A 337 -8.24 -48.00 0.22
CA ASP A 337 -9.65 -48.07 -0.19
C ASP A 337 -9.88 -47.65 -1.66
N GLY A 338 -8.82 -47.31 -2.40
CA GLY A 338 -8.86 -46.85 -3.77
C GLY A 338 -9.12 -45.34 -3.93
N THR A 339 -9.37 -44.61 -2.84
CA THR A 339 -9.59 -43.16 -2.85
C THR A 339 -8.30 -42.44 -3.24
N ARG A 340 -8.45 -41.42 -4.09
CA ARG A 340 -7.38 -40.51 -4.46
C ARG A 340 -7.34 -39.33 -3.49
N ILE A 341 -6.19 -39.14 -2.85
CA ILE A 341 -5.91 -37.93 -2.06
C ILE A 341 -4.80 -37.13 -2.72
N LEU A 342 -4.77 -35.83 -2.44
CA LEU A 342 -3.67 -34.95 -2.82
C LEU A 342 -2.89 -34.62 -1.54
N GLU A 343 -1.69 -35.17 -1.42
CA GLU A 343 -0.82 -34.90 -0.29
C GLU A 343 0.18 -33.79 -0.65
N PRO A 344 0.17 -32.63 0.03
CA PRO A 344 1.10 -31.54 -0.27
C PRO A 344 2.56 -31.97 -0.12
N LEU A 345 3.39 -31.68 -1.12
CA LEU A 345 4.81 -32.03 -1.07
C LEU A 345 5.62 -30.98 -0.27
N PRO A 346 6.53 -31.39 0.63
CA PRO A 346 7.37 -30.47 1.40
C PRO A 346 8.22 -29.56 0.47
N ILE A 347 8.16 -28.26 0.73
CA ILE A 347 9.02 -27.29 0.05
C ILE A 347 10.27 -27.07 0.90
N LEU A 348 11.43 -27.49 0.40
CA LEU A 348 12.71 -27.33 1.09
C LEU A 348 13.27 -25.90 0.97
N LYS A 349 12.97 -25.22 -0.14
CA LYS A 349 13.51 -23.90 -0.44
C LYS A 349 12.64 -23.13 -1.44
N LEU A 350 12.50 -21.83 -1.20
CA LEU A 350 12.07 -20.86 -2.21
C LEU A 350 13.31 -20.21 -2.82
N GLU A 351 13.58 -20.49 -4.09
CA GLU A 351 14.69 -19.89 -4.83
C GLU A 351 14.21 -18.69 -5.63
N HIS A 352 14.86 -17.55 -5.43
CA HIS A 352 14.80 -16.40 -6.31
C HIS A 352 16.07 -16.34 -7.15
N ARG A 353 15.91 -16.11 -8.46
CA ARG A 353 17.01 -15.78 -9.36
C ARG A 353 16.66 -14.48 -10.07
N ALA A 354 17.40 -13.42 -9.75
CA ALA A 354 17.35 -12.18 -10.51
C ALA A 354 17.93 -12.43 -11.91
N GLY A 355 17.22 -12.00 -12.94
CA GLY A 355 17.69 -12.03 -14.33
C GLY A 355 17.64 -10.63 -14.93
N ALA A 356 18.34 -10.43 -16.05
CA ALA A 356 18.46 -9.12 -16.69
C ALA A 356 17.11 -8.50 -17.10
N ALA A 357 16.19 -9.32 -17.64
CA ALA A 357 14.88 -8.85 -18.08
C ALA A 357 13.73 -9.18 -17.10
N LYS A 358 13.91 -10.21 -16.27
CA LYS A 358 12.90 -10.64 -15.29
C LYS A 358 13.51 -11.52 -14.22
N SER A 359 12.84 -11.56 -13.07
CA SER A 359 13.09 -12.55 -12.02
C SER A 359 12.53 -13.93 -12.38
N ARG A 360 13.07 -14.96 -11.73
CA ARG A 360 12.57 -16.34 -11.81
C ARG A 360 12.48 -16.92 -10.41
N TRP A 361 11.43 -17.69 -10.17
CA TRP A 361 11.09 -18.23 -8.86
C TRP A 361 10.88 -19.73 -8.92
N TYR A 362 11.38 -20.44 -7.93
CA TYR A 362 11.26 -21.90 -7.88
C TYR A 362 11.01 -22.39 -6.47
N HIS A 363 10.13 -23.37 -6.33
CA HIS A 363 10.13 -24.25 -5.16
C HIS A 363 11.06 -25.43 -5.45
N VAL A 364 11.95 -25.72 -4.50
CA VAL A 364 12.68 -26.99 -4.44
C VAL A 364 11.89 -27.90 -3.52
N LEU A 365 11.33 -28.96 -4.07
CA LEU A 365 10.46 -29.92 -3.41
C LEU A 365 11.26 -31.15 -2.99
N LYS A 366 10.84 -31.75 -1.89
CA LYS A 366 11.16 -33.13 -1.52
C LYS A 366 9.97 -34.01 -1.89
N ILE A 367 10.21 -35.08 -2.63
CA ILE A 367 9.22 -36.08 -3.00
C ILE A 367 9.54 -37.34 -2.21
N PRO A 368 8.81 -37.63 -1.12
CA PRO A 368 8.99 -38.86 -0.37
C PRO A 368 8.68 -40.07 -1.25
N CYS A 369 9.59 -41.03 -1.31
CA CYS A 369 9.40 -42.24 -2.12
C CYS A 369 10.00 -43.45 -1.44
N ARG A 370 9.36 -44.61 -1.58
CA ARG A 370 9.87 -45.91 -1.09
C ARG A 370 11.25 -46.29 -1.65
N HIS A 371 11.65 -45.68 -2.77
CA HIS A 371 12.95 -45.89 -3.42
C HIS A 371 13.99 -44.83 -3.02
N GLY A 372 13.71 -44.04 -1.99
CA GLY A 372 14.53 -42.92 -1.54
C GLY A 372 13.95 -41.58 -1.99
N ASP A 373 14.17 -40.54 -1.18
CA ASP A 373 13.63 -39.20 -1.45
C ASP A 373 14.16 -38.61 -2.76
N HIS A 374 13.32 -37.88 -3.47
CA HIS A 374 13.71 -37.20 -4.72
C HIS A 374 13.60 -35.68 -4.58
N GLY A 375 14.62 -34.96 -5.07
CA GLY A 375 14.58 -33.51 -5.20
C GLY A 375 13.95 -33.12 -6.53
N TYR A 376 12.99 -32.19 -6.52
CA TYR A 376 12.36 -31.70 -7.74
C TYR A 376 12.16 -30.19 -7.71
N ARG A 377 12.47 -29.50 -8.82
CA ARG A 377 12.45 -28.04 -8.87
C ARG A 377 11.32 -27.55 -9.76
N VAL A 378 10.35 -26.86 -9.16
CA VAL A 378 9.15 -26.38 -9.83
C VAL A 378 9.18 -24.86 -9.97
N PRO A 379 9.02 -24.29 -11.17
CA PRO A 379 8.84 -22.85 -11.31
C PRO A 379 7.50 -22.42 -10.71
N VAL A 380 7.48 -21.25 -10.06
CA VAL A 380 6.29 -20.68 -9.40
C VAL A 380 6.15 -19.18 -9.66
N GLY A 381 4.99 -18.60 -9.36
CA GLY A 381 4.75 -17.15 -9.38
C GLY A 381 4.68 -16.50 -10.77
N ILE A 382 5.26 -17.09 -11.82
CA ILE A 382 5.27 -16.53 -13.18
C ILE A 382 4.60 -17.49 -14.16
N THR A 383 3.58 -17.02 -14.87
CA THR A 383 2.96 -17.77 -15.99
C THR A 383 3.79 -17.56 -17.24
N THR A 384 4.50 -18.60 -17.69
CA THR A 384 5.41 -18.47 -18.84
C THR A 384 4.67 -18.29 -20.16
N THR A 385 5.21 -17.39 -21.00
CA THR A 385 4.78 -17.14 -22.38
C THR A 385 5.76 -17.78 -23.38
N PRO A 386 5.47 -17.81 -24.70
CA PRO A 386 6.41 -18.34 -25.69
C PRO A 386 7.76 -17.62 -25.69
N ALA A 387 7.77 -16.31 -25.41
CA ALA A 387 8.99 -15.51 -25.30
C ALA A 387 9.84 -15.90 -24.08
N ASP A 388 9.22 -16.47 -23.05
CA ASP A 388 9.89 -16.86 -21.82
C ASP A 388 10.63 -18.20 -21.93
N ARG A 389 10.31 -19.02 -22.93
CA ARG A 389 10.75 -20.42 -23.02
C ARG A 389 11.37 -20.74 -24.38
N THR A 390 12.69 -20.67 -24.44
CA THR A 390 13.49 -21.13 -25.60
C THR A 390 13.96 -22.58 -25.47
N LEU A 391 13.71 -23.22 -24.32
CA LEU A 391 14.17 -24.57 -24.02
C LEU A 391 13.49 -25.63 -24.88
N ARG A 392 14.28 -26.61 -25.30
CA ARG A 392 13.85 -27.84 -25.98
C ARG A 392 13.93 -29.01 -25.01
N SER A 393 13.00 -29.95 -25.13
CA SER A 393 13.06 -31.22 -24.42
C SER A 393 14.35 -31.95 -24.84
N VAL A 394 15.11 -32.41 -23.86
CA VAL A 394 16.37 -33.13 -24.11
C VAL A 394 16.09 -34.44 -24.84
N ASP A 395 15.01 -35.12 -24.47
CA ASP A 395 14.66 -36.44 -25.02
C ASP A 395 14.07 -36.37 -26.43
N THR A 396 13.33 -35.31 -26.74
CA THR A 396 12.57 -35.22 -28.02
C THR A 396 13.09 -34.14 -28.96
N GLY A 397 13.99 -33.27 -28.52
CA GLY A 397 14.45 -32.09 -29.27
C GLY A 397 13.37 -31.03 -29.57
N LYS A 398 12.11 -31.28 -29.18
CA LYS A 398 10.98 -30.38 -29.45
C LYS A 398 10.97 -29.22 -28.46
N ARG A 399 10.58 -28.03 -28.94
CA ARG A 399 10.36 -26.86 -28.07
C ARG A 399 9.34 -27.22 -27.00
N ILE A 400 9.67 -26.95 -25.75
CA ILE A 400 8.74 -27.18 -24.66
C ILE A 400 7.70 -26.06 -24.67
N LYS A 401 6.41 -26.42 -24.72
CA LYS A 401 5.32 -25.45 -24.69
C LYS A 401 5.38 -24.61 -23.39
N SER A 402 5.14 -23.32 -23.53
CA SER A 402 4.95 -22.39 -22.42
C SER A 402 3.63 -22.66 -21.68
N ASP A 403 3.45 -22.05 -20.51
CA ASP A 403 2.23 -22.23 -19.73
C ASP A 403 1.01 -21.66 -20.47
N SER A 404 1.14 -20.50 -21.12
CA SER A 404 0.06 -19.94 -21.94
C SER A 404 -0.32 -20.84 -23.13
N GLU A 405 0.65 -21.49 -23.77
CA GLU A 405 0.39 -22.45 -24.86
C GLU A 405 -0.26 -23.75 -24.37
N ARG A 406 -0.18 -24.03 -23.07
CA ARG A 406 -0.85 -25.17 -22.42
C ARG A 406 -2.21 -24.79 -21.81
N GLY A 407 -2.59 -23.51 -21.83
CA GLY A 407 -3.75 -23.02 -21.07
C GLY A 407 -3.57 -23.13 -19.55
N PHE A 408 -2.32 -23.14 -19.06
CA PHE A 408 -2.00 -23.27 -17.65
C PHE A 408 -1.66 -21.90 -17.05
N HIS A 409 -2.41 -21.44 -16.05
CA HIS A 409 -2.15 -20.16 -15.39
C HIS A 409 -1.33 -20.36 -14.12
N ARG A 410 -0.02 -20.60 -14.27
CA ARG A 410 0.86 -20.98 -13.15
C ARG A 410 0.76 -20.06 -11.93
N ALA A 411 0.74 -18.75 -12.13
CA ALA A 411 0.66 -17.78 -11.04
C ALA A 411 -0.71 -17.76 -10.32
N GLU A 412 -1.76 -18.28 -10.97
CA GLU A 412 -3.06 -18.52 -10.34
C GLU A 412 -2.97 -19.74 -9.41
N TYR A 413 -2.33 -20.83 -9.87
CA TYR A 413 -2.32 -22.11 -9.16
C TYR A 413 -1.20 -22.28 -8.13
N LEU A 414 -0.05 -21.62 -8.32
CA LEU A 414 1.13 -21.78 -7.48
C LEU A 414 1.60 -20.42 -6.93
N GLN A 415 1.52 -20.28 -5.60
CA GLN A 415 1.95 -19.10 -4.86
C GLN A 415 3.44 -19.20 -4.52
N GLN A 416 4.16 -18.08 -4.48
CA GLN A 416 5.55 -18.05 -3.99
C GLN A 416 5.62 -18.48 -2.52
N ILE A 417 4.64 -18.02 -1.71
CA ILE A 417 4.42 -18.41 -0.33
C ILE A 417 2.98 -18.98 -0.24
N PRO A 418 2.81 -20.31 -0.12
CA PRO A 418 1.48 -20.93 -0.08
C PRO A 418 0.63 -20.46 1.10
N GLU A 419 -0.67 -20.24 0.89
CA GLU A 419 -1.61 -19.79 1.94
C GLU A 419 -1.69 -20.76 3.12
N ALA A 420 -1.68 -22.07 2.85
CA ALA A 420 -1.69 -23.12 3.87
C ALA A 420 -0.30 -23.34 4.51
N SER A 421 0.42 -22.27 4.86
CA SER A 421 1.74 -22.33 5.51
C SER A 421 1.82 -21.43 6.74
N LEU A 422 2.74 -21.75 7.67
CA LEU A 422 3.00 -20.89 8.83
C LEU A 422 3.51 -19.52 8.38
N THR A 423 4.42 -19.46 7.40
CA THR A 423 4.91 -18.18 6.88
C THR A 423 3.77 -17.29 6.41
N HIS A 424 2.85 -17.78 5.57
CA HIS A 424 1.72 -16.95 5.10
C HIS A 424 0.85 -16.48 6.27
N GLN A 425 0.54 -17.38 7.20
CA GLN A 425 -0.18 -17.07 8.43
C GLN A 425 0.51 -15.98 9.27
N LEU A 426 1.84 -15.87 9.24
CA LEU A 426 2.59 -14.83 9.94
C LEU A 426 2.68 -13.52 9.13
N LEU A 427 2.70 -13.56 7.81
CA LEU A 427 2.91 -12.37 6.96
C LEU A 427 1.63 -11.69 6.50
N TYR A 428 0.63 -12.47 6.06
CA TYR A 428 -0.62 -11.94 5.55
C TYR A 428 -1.35 -11.01 6.53
N PRO A 429 -1.30 -11.22 7.88
CA PRO A 429 -1.87 -10.26 8.82
C PRO A 429 -1.27 -8.85 8.78
N TYR A 430 -0.11 -8.63 8.15
CA TYR A 430 0.40 -7.28 7.91
C TYR A 430 -0.54 -6.45 7.02
N ARG A 431 -1.47 -7.09 6.29
CA ARG A 431 -2.61 -6.44 5.62
C ARG A 431 -3.38 -5.47 6.54
N ALA A 432 -3.45 -5.75 7.84
CA ALA A 432 -4.09 -4.87 8.82
C ALA A 432 -3.46 -3.46 8.87
N ASP A 433 -2.25 -3.28 8.32
CA ASP A 433 -1.67 -1.96 8.13
C ASP A 433 -2.48 -1.09 7.18
N SER A 434 -2.96 -1.64 6.06
CA SER A 434 -3.84 -0.90 5.16
C SER A 434 -5.16 -0.53 5.83
N GLU A 435 -5.77 -1.46 6.57
CA GLU A 435 -7.01 -1.20 7.33
C GLU A 435 -6.80 -0.07 8.37
N SER A 436 -5.63 -0.05 9.00
CA SER A 436 -5.24 1.02 9.92
C SER A 436 -5.06 2.37 9.21
N VAL A 437 -4.45 2.40 8.01
CA VAL A 437 -4.37 3.64 7.19
C VAL A 437 -5.77 4.13 6.84
N HIS A 438 -6.64 3.24 6.39
CA HIS A 438 -8.02 3.59 6.01
C HIS A 438 -8.81 4.10 7.21
N SER A 439 -8.66 3.47 8.38
CA SER A 439 -9.29 3.94 9.61
C SER A 439 -8.82 5.34 9.99
N GLN A 440 -7.52 5.61 9.90
CA GLN A 440 -6.96 6.95 10.14
C GLN A 440 -7.44 7.97 9.11
N PHE A 441 -7.56 7.56 7.84
CA PHE A 441 -8.09 8.39 6.77
C PHE A 441 -9.56 8.76 7.04
N ASP A 442 -10.41 7.79 7.36
CA ASP A 442 -11.82 8.03 7.73
C ASP A 442 -11.96 8.93 8.96
N GLN A 443 -11.08 8.77 9.95
CA GLN A 443 -11.08 9.62 11.16
C GLN A 443 -10.60 11.05 10.89
N SER A 444 -9.82 11.25 9.83
CA SER A 444 -9.38 12.58 9.34
C SER A 444 -10.48 13.35 8.61
N LEU A 445 -11.61 12.68 8.32
CA LEU A 445 -12.74 13.24 7.59
C LEU A 445 -13.84 13.71 8.55
N TRP A 446 -14.31 14.95 8.38
CA TRP A 446 -15.49 15.45 9.09
C TRP A 446 -16.70 14.56 8.80
N ASN A 447 -17.37 14.06 9.85
CA ASN A 447 -18.47 13.10 9.76
C ASN A 447 -18.14 11.83 8.94
N ARG A 448 -16.85 11.44 8.86
CA ARG A 448 -16.36 10.33 8.04
C ARG A 448 -16.80 10.44 6.57
N ARG A 449 -16.77 11.66 6.03
CA ARG A 449 -17.08 11.99 4.65
C ARG A 449 -15.99 12.85 4.05
N MET A 450 -15.68 12.60 2.79
CA MET A 450 -14.75 13.40 2.02
C MET A 450 -15.13 14.89 2.13
N ILE A 451 -14.15 15.77 2.36
CA ILE A 451 -14.40 17.20 2.61
C ILE A 451 -14.06 18.09 1.39
N ALA A 452 -13.91 17.46 0.23
CA ALA A 452 -13.60 18.08 -1.04
C ALA A 452 -14.48 17.50 -2.15
N TYR A 453 -14.93 18.35 -3.08
CA TYR A 453 -15.77 17.97 -4.22
C TYR A 453 -14.89 17.86 -5.47
N GLY A 454 -15.06 16.80 -6.26
CA GLY A 454 -14.26 16.53 -7.46
C GLY A 454 -12.91 15.87 -7.16
N VAL A 455 -12.45 15.00 -8.08
CA VAL A 455 -11.24 14.17 -7.93
C VAL A 455 -10.01 15.04 -7.61
N GLU A 456 -9.78 16.12 -8.35
CA GLU A 456 -8.60 16.96 -8.18
C GLU A 456 -8.49 17.59 -6.79
N ARG A 457 -9.59 18.11 -6.25
CA ARG A 457 -9.57 18.70 -4.89
C ARG A 457 -9.43 17.62 -3.82
N GLN A 458 -9.97 16.43 -4.07
CA GLN A 458 -9.83 15.28 -3.19
C GLN A 458 -8.39 14.77 -3.20
N LYS A 459 -7.71 14.80 -4.34
CA LYS A 459 -6.29 14.47 -4.47
C LYS A 459 -5.42 15.33 -3.56
N ILE A 460 -5.64 16.65 -3.53
CA ILE A 460 -4.93 17.55 -2.60
C ILE A 460 -5.24 17.22 -1.14
N PHE A 461 -6.47 16.82 -0.81
CA PHE A 461 -6.79 16.37 0.55
C PHE A 461 -6.06 15.06 0.91
N VAL A 462 -6.04 14.09 0.01
CA VAL A 462 -5.34 12.80 0.18
C VAL A 462 -3.84 13.02 0.33
N LEU A 463 -3.25 13.91 -0.48
CA LEU A 463 -1.87 14.36 -0.34
C LEU A 463 -1.63 14.98 1.03
N GLY A 464 -2.49 15.93 1.46
CA GLY A 464 -2.42 16.52 2.80
C GLY A 464 -2.49 15.48 3.91
N PHE A 465 -3.33 14.45 3.75
CA PHE A 465 -3.41 13.33 4.69
C PHE A 465 -2.08 12.58 4.75
N ALA A 466 -1.55 12.17 3.60
CA ALA A 466 -0.28 11.44 3.53
C ALA A 466 0.89 12.25 4.12
N LEU A 467 0.98 13.55 3.79
CA LEU A 467 1.95 14.48 4.37
C LEU A 467 1.84 14.53 5.90
N SER A 468 0.63 14.64 6.45
CA SER A 468 0.42 14.72 7.91
C SER A 468 0.83 13.44 8.66
N GLN A 469 0.62 12.27 8.05
CA GLN A 469 1.02 10.98 8.62
C GLN A 469 2.54 10.84 8.57
N ASN A 470 3.15 11.13 7.42
CA ASN A 470 4.59 11.04 7.23
C ASN A 470 5.35 12.05 8.10
N ALA A 471 4.80 13.25 8.30
CA ALA A 471 5.36 14.25 9.22
C ALA A 471 5.43 13.73 10.67
N THR A 472 4.34 13.11 11.14
CA THR A 472 4.28 12.51 12.48
C THR A 472 5.30 11.38 12.61
N SER A 473 5.35 10.49 11.62
CA SER A 473 6.33 9.41 11.55
C SER A 473 7.78 9.90 11.56
N HIS A 474 8.07 10.93 10.77
CA HIS A 474 9.38 11.56 10.69
C HIS A 474 9.83 12.13 12.04
N GLN A 475 8.98 12.89 12.72
CA GLN A 475 9.34 13.48 14.02
C GLN A 475 9.55 12.42 15.10
N ILE A 476 8.79 11.34 15.09
CA ILE A 476 8.96 10.24 16.05
C ILE A 476 10.29 9.52 15.80
N HIS A 477 10.65 9.28 14.55
CA HIS A 477 11.97 8.74 14.20
C HIS A 477 13.11 9.64 14.69
N LEU A 478 13.03 10.96 14.44
CA LEU A 478 14.03 11.91 14.91
C LEU A 478 14.13 11.98 16.44
N ALA A 479 13.00 11.92 17.14
CA ALA A 479 12.96 11.91 18.61
C ALA A 479 13.62 10.65 19.19
N ALA A 480 13.36 9.48 18.58
CA ALA A 480 14.01 8.23 18.97
C ALA A 480 15.52 8.28 18.74
N ALA A 481 15.97 8.78 17.58
CA ALA A 481 17.40 8.93 17.28
C ALA A 481 18.12 9.86 18.27
N ARG A 482 17.51 10.98 18.65
CA ARG A 482 18.06 11.90 19.67
C ARG A 482 18.15 11.26 21.04
N SER A 483 17.12 10.50 21.44
CA SER A 483 17.08 9.81 22.73
C SER A 483 18.18 8.75 22.81
N ASN A 484 18.37 7.98 21.74
CA ASN A 484 19.45 6.98 21.66
C ASN A 484 20.83 7.64 21.74
N ALA A 485 21.06 8.75 21.01
CA ALA A 485 22.33 9.47 21.06
C ALA A 485 22.64 10.01 22.47
N GLN A 486 21.64 10.54 23.17
CA GLN A 486 21.78 11.00 24.56
C GLN A 486 22.08 9.86 25.54
N GLN A 487 21.54 8.66 25.30
CA GLN A 487 21.82 7.49 26.14
C GLN A 487 23.25 6.98 25.96
N VAL A 488 23.77 6.96 24.72
CA VAL A 488 25.17 6.59 24.44
C VAL A 488 26.13 7.56 25.11
N LEU A 489 25.85 8.87 25.06
CA LEU A 489 26.64 9.91 25.73
C LEU A 489 26.59 9.87 27.27
N ARG A 490 25.65 9.15 27.87
CA ARG A 490 25.57 8.95 29.33
C ARG A 490 26.30 7.70 29.80
N ILE A 491 26.56 6.75 28.91
CA ILE A 491 27.23 5.48 29.21
C ILE A 491 28.73 5.58 28.92
N ALA A 492 29.12 6.42 27.96
CA ALA A 492 30.50 6.89 27.77
C ALA A 492 30.84 7.96 28.81
#